data_AF-A0A317UWZ5-F1
#
_entry.id   AF-A0A317UWZ5-F1
#
_cell.length_a   1.000
_cell.length_b   1.000
_cell.length_c   1.000
_cell.angle_alpha   90.00
_cell.angle_beta   90.00
_cell.angle_gamma   90.00
#
_symmetry.space_group_name_H-M   'P 1'
#
loop_
_entity.id
_entity.type
_entity.pdbx_description
1 polymer ?
#
loop_
_entity_poly.entity_id
_entity_poly.type
_entity_poly.pdbx_seq_one_letter_code
_entity_poly.pdbx_strand_id
1 'polypeptide(L)'
;MDRFLRHTLKRSTPGHIFRFGLNSLGVFCACTLIWEHLITVQLSEGPSMYPTFSPRGDYLLISRVHKHGRGIQVGDVVRFYHPTFLGVNGAKRVIGLPGDFVCRDLPFSREVGGEGEMIRVPEGHVYLAGDNLPWSRDSRNYGPIPMALINGKIIARVWPLNKIEWVKNTLEEADLSE
;
A
#
# COMPACT_ATOMS: atom_id res chain seq x y z
N MET A 1 42.12 13.40 -18.71
CA MET A 1 40.88 13.90 -18.07
C MET A 1 40.88 15.41 -17.87
N ASP A 2 42.02 16.01 -17.50
CA ASP A 2 42.12 17.43 -17.11
C ASP A 2 41.99 18.46 -18.25
N ARG A 3 42.38 18.10 -19.49
CA ARG A 3 42.21 18.98 -20.68
C ARG A 3 40.76 19.12 -21.14
N PHE A 4 39.95 18.07 -20.98
CA PHE A 4 38.56 18.07 -21.43
C PHE A 4 37.72 18.99 -20.53
N LEU A 5 37.88 18.84 -19.21
CA LEU A 5 37.27 19.68 -18.18
C LEU A 5 37.58 21.17 -18.38
N ARG A 6 38.85 21.52 -18.59
CA ARG A 6 39.28 22.91 -18.83
C ARG A 6 38.67 23.49 -20.12
N HIS A 7 38.45 22.68 -21.15
CA HIS A 7 37.86 23.15 -22.40
C HIS A 7 36.34 23.33 -22.32
N THR A 8 35.63 22.49 -21.54
CA THR A 8 34.19 22.63 -21.25
C THR A 8 33.90 23.81 -20.30
N LEU A 9 34.76 24.06 -19.31
CA LEU A 9 34.62 25.19 -18.38
C LEU A 9 34.84 26.55 -19.07
N LYS A 10 35.73 26.64 -20.07
CA LYS A 10 36.05 27.91 -20.75
C LYS A 10 34.98 28.39 -21.75
N ARG A 11 34.05 27.53 -22.16
CA ARG A 11 32.95 27.85 -23.10
C ARG A 11 31.59 28.04 -22.44
N SER A 12 31.49 27.76 -21.13
CA SER A 12 30.22 27.84 -20.42
C SER A 12 30.02 29.27 -19.89
N THR A 13 29.13 30.03 -20.51
CA THR A 13 28.72 31.35 -20.00
C THR A 13 28.18 31.23 -18.57
N PRO A 14 28.49 32.17 -17.65
CA PRO A 14 28.07 32.11 -16.25
C PRO A 14 26.56 31.89 -16.06
N GLY A 15 25.74 32.48 -16.93
CA GLY A 15 24.28 32.29 -16.92
C GLY A 15 23.80 30.87 -17.22
N HIS A 16 24.54 30.11 -18.04
CA HIS A 16 24.22 28.70 -18.31
C HIS A 16 24.52 27.80 -17.11
N ILE A 17 25.64 28.07 -16.42
CA ILE A 17 26.01 27.34 -15.19
C ILE A 17 24.98 27.61 -14.08
N PHE A 18 24.60 28.88 -13.91
CA PHE A 18 23.59 29.26 -12.92
C PHE A 18 22.22 28.62 -13.19
N ARG A 19 21.75 28.66 -14.44
CA ARG A 19 20.46 28.05 -14.83
C ARG A 19 20.48 26.53 -14.68
N PHE A 20 21.61 25.89 -14.99
CA PHE A 20 21.78 24.45 -14.76
C PHE A 20 21.70 24.12 -13.27
N GLY A 21 22.40 24.89 -12.41
CA GLY A 21 22.35 24.72 -10.96
C GLY A 21 20.94 24.87 -10.38
N LEU A 22 20.20 25.91 -10.79
CA LEU A 22 18.82 26.13 -10.33
C LEU A 22 17.89 24.98 -10.77
N ASN A 23 18.01 24.51 -12.00
CA ASN A 23 17.21 23.39 -12.51
C ASN A 23 17.53 22.08 -11.79
N SER A 24 18.81 21.78 -11.54
CA SER A 24 19.20 20.59 -10.80
C SER A 24 18.66 20.59 -9.36
N LEU A 25 18.71 21.75 -8.69
CA LEU A 25 18.11 21.90 -7.36
C LEU A 25 16.59 21.69 -7.40
N GLY A 26 15.90 22.30 -8.37
CA GLY A 26 14.46 22.12 -8.55
C GLY A 26 14.06 20.66 -8.77
N VAL A 27 14.80 19.93 -9.61
CA VAL A 27 14.58 18.49 -9.85
C VAL A 27 14.82 17.68 -8.59
N PHE A 28 15.90 17.97 -7.84
CA PHE A 28 16.17 17.28 -6.59
C PHE A 28 15.03 17.46 -5.58
N CYS A 29 14.59 18.71 -5.35
CA CYS A 29 13.46 19.01 -4.46
C CYS A 29 12.15 18.35 -4.94
N ALA A 30 11.90 18.30 -6.25
CA ALA A 30 10.74 17.60 -6.79
C ALA A 30 10.83 16.09 -6.50
N CYS A 31 11.99 15.48 -6.72
CA CYS A 31 12.21 14.06 -6.44
C CYS A 31 12.03 13.74 -4.95
N THR A 32 12.54 14.58 -4.04
CA THR A 32 12.35 14.37 -2.60
C THR A 32 10.88 14.48 -2.21
N LEU A 33 10.16 15.49 -2.71
CA LEU A 33 8.73 15.63 -2.44
C LEU A 33 7.90 14.46 -2.97
N ILE A 34 8.23 13.94 -4.15
CA ILE A 34 7.58 12.76 -4.72
C ILE A 34 7.82 11.53 -3.82
N TRP A 35 9.06 11.30 -3.40
CA TRP A 35 9.42 10.17 -2.55
C TRP A 35 8.86 10.29 -1.13
N GLU A 36 8.74 11.49 -0.59
CA GLU A 36 8.18 11.70 0.74
C GLU A 36 6.65 11.60 0.72
N HIS A 37 5.98 12.20 -0.26
CA HIS A 37 4.54 12.40 -0.22
C HIS A 37 3.70 11.52 -1.16
N LEU A 38 4.27 10.97 -2.23
CA LEU A 38 3.49 10.24 -3.22
C LEU A 38 3.76 8.74 -3.20
N ILE A 39 5.02 8.32 -3.08
CA ILE A 39 5.42 6.93 -3.29
C ILE A 39 6.35 6.48 -2.17
N THR A 40 6.24 5.22 -1.74
CA THR A 40 7.27 4.58 -0.93
C THR A 40 7.43 3.13 -1.30
N VAL A 41 8.63 2.62 -1.09
CA VAL A 41 8.91 1.20 -1.21
C VAL A 41 9.20 0.66 0.18
N GLN A 42 8.55 -0.45 0.55
CA GLN A 42 8.81 -1.08 1.85
C GLN A 42 8.77 -2.60 1.75
N LEU A 43 9.65 -3.23 2.53
CA LEU A 43 9.64 -4.67 2.75
C LEU A 43 8.41 -5.09 3.57
N SER A 44 7.69 -6.08 3.05
CA SER A 44 6.57 -6.73 3.74
C SER A 44 6.93 -8.19 3.99
N GLU A 45 7.04 -8.56 5.26
CA GLU A 45 7.31 -9.92 5.72
C GLU A 45 6.12 -10.50 6.46
N GLY A 46 5.89 -11.80 6.30
CA GLY A 46 4.87 -12.55 7.02
C GLY A 46 3.82 -13.23 6.13
N PRO A 47 3.16 -14.28 6.63
CA PRO A 47 2.34 -15.18 5.82
C PRO A 47 0.94 -14.64 5.51
N SER A 48 0.52 -13.54 6.14
CA SER A 48 -0.90 -13.12 6.16
C SER A 48 -1.51 -12.74 4.81
N MET A 49 -0.68 -12.36 3.83
CA MET A 49 -1.11 -11.99 2.48
C MET A 49 -0.73 -13.06 1.44
N TYR A 50 -0.37 -14.27 1.87
CA TYR A 50 -0.14 -15.37 0.95
C TYR A 50 -1.48 -15.80 0.30
N PRO A 51 -1.55 -16.09 -1.01
CA PRO A 51 -0.45 -16.21 -1.97
C PRO A 51 -0.02 -14.90 -2.66
N THR A 52 -0.73 -13.78 -2.45
CA THR A 52 -0.46 -12.49 -3.10
C THR A 52 0.96 -11.98 -2.83
N PHE A 53 1.43 -12.08 -1.58
CA PHE A 53 2.81 -11.77 -1.21
C PHE A 53 3.51 -12.99 -0.59
N SER A 54 4.82 -13.07 -0.86
CA SER A 54 5.71 -14.09 -0.32
C SER A 54 5.89 -13.92 1.19
N PRO A 55 5.76 -14.99 1.99
CA PRO A 55 6.00 -14.92 3.44
C PRO A 55 7.45 -14.55 3.79
N ARG A 56 8.39 -14.83 2.88
CA ARG A 56 9.83 -14.60 3.05
C ARG A 56 10.27 -13.15 2.79
N GLY A 57 9.34 -12.26 2.45
CA GLY A 57 9.62 -10.85 2.18
C GLY A 57 9.49 -10.50 0.71
N ASP A 58 8.68 -9.48 0.41
CA ASP A 58 8.57 -8.81 -0.88
C ASP A 58 8.73 -7.29 -0.67
N TYR A 59 9.38 -6.58 -1.60
CA TYR A 59 9.35 -5.11 -1.58
C TYR A 59 8.14 -4.61 -2.36
N LEU A 60 7.31 -3.84 -1.66
CA LEU A 60 6.02 -3.37 -2.14
C LEU A 60 6.08 -1.88 -2.40
N LEU A 61 5.60 -1.49 -3.58
CA LEU A 61 5.36 -0.10 -3.96
C LEU A 61 4.02 0.35 -3.40
N ILE A 62 4.05 1.40 -2.59
CA ILE A 62 2.89 1.94 -1.90
C ILE A 62 2.65 3.37 -2.39
N SER A 63 1.43 3.63 -2.85
CA SER A 63 0.94 4.97 -3.19
C SER A 63 0.35 5.65 -1.96
N ARG A 64 1.00 6.73 -1.53
CA ARG A 64 0.53 7.62 -0.44
C ARG A 64 -0.53 8.61 -0.88
N VAL A 65 -0.86 8.68 -2.17
CA VAL A 65 -2.01 9.44 -2.67
C VAL A 65 -3.30 8.96 -1.96
N HIS A 66 -3.39 7.64 -1.73
CA HIS A 66 -4.49 6.97 -1.04
C HIS A 66 -4.38 6.97 0.50
N LYS A 67 -3.49 7.79 1.10
CA LYS A 67 -3.42 7.92 2.56
C LYS A 67 -4.76 8.35 3.14
N HIS A 68 -5.03 7.88 4.36
CA HIS A 68 -6.31 8.07 5.05
C HIS A 68 -7.52 7.47 4.31
N GLY A 69 -7.27 6.46 3.46
CA GLY A 69 -8.33 5.75 2.71
C GLY A 69 -8.94 6.54 1.55
N ARG A 70 -8.23 7.53 1.01
CA ARG A 70 -8.72 8.30 -0.14
C ARG A 70 -8.74 7.43 -1.41
N GLY A 71 -9.91 7.29 -2.03
CA GLY A 71 -10.07 6.56 -3.30
C GLY A 71 -9.64 5.10 -3.23
N ILE A 72 -9.73 4.46 -2.06
CA ILE A 72 -9.59 3.00 -1.95
C ILE A 72 -10.92 2.34 -2.30
N GLN A 73 -10.85 1.15 -2.87
CA GLN A 73 -12.01 0.35 -3.25
C GLN A 73 -11.96 -1.02 -2.57
N VAL A 74 -13.11 -1.69 -2.51
CA VAL A 74 -13.18 -3.10 -2.08
C VAL A 74 -12.26 -3.93 -2.98
N GLY A 75 -11.43 -4.75 -2.33
CA GLY A 75 -10.44 -5.60 -2.98
C GLY A 75 -9.06 -4.97 -3.15
N ASP A 76 -8.89 -3.67 -2.86
CA ASP A 76 -7.58 -3.05 -2.79
C ASP A 76 -6.74 -3.61 -1.64
N VAL A 77 -5.41 -3.61 -1.79
CA VAL A 77 -4.49 -3.94 -0.71
C VAL A 77 -3.92 -2.66 -0.13
N VAL A 78 -4.01 -2.50 1.19
CA VAL A 78 -3.58 -1.29 1.88
C VAL A 78 -2.53 -1.59 2.94
N ARG A 79 -1.63 -0.63 3.15
CA ARG A 79 -0.73 -0.58 4.29
C ARG A 79 -1.33 0.33 5.35
N PHE A 80 -1.39 -0.15 6.60
CA PHE A 80 -1.93 0.60 7.72
C PHE A 80 -1.08 0.44 8.98
N TYR A 81 -1.23 1.37 9.91
CA TYR A 81 -0.67 1.28 11.26
C TYR A 81 -1.54 0.36 12.11
N HIS A 82 -0.94 -0.62 12.78
CA HIS A 82 -1.68 -1.57 13.60
C HIS A 82 -2.38 -0.84 14.76
N PRO A 83 -3.70 -1.04 14.98
CA PRO A 83 -4.44 -0.28 15.99
C PRO A 83 -3.96 -0.55 17.42
N THR A 84 -3.52 -1.77 17.71
CA THR A 84 -3.08 -2.21 19.04
C THR A 84 -1.57 -2.02 19.31
N PHE A 85 -0.72 -2.12 18.28
CA PHE A 85 0.73 -2.18 18.44
C PHE A 85 1.39 -1.00 17.75
N LEU A 86 1.86 -0.04 18.55
CA LEU A 86 2.51 1.17 18.04
C LEU A 86 3.81 0.82 17.29
N GLY A 87 4.04 1.49 16.16
CA GLY A 87 5.21 1.26 15.30
C GLY A 87 5.09 0.04 14.38
N VAL A 88 4.08 -0.82 14.57
CA VAL A 88 3.84 -1.97 13.71
C VAL A 88 2.94 -1.58 12.54
N ASN A 89 3.31 -2.03 11.34
CA ASN A 89 2.51 -1.81 10.13
C ASN A 89 2.01 -3.16 9.60
N GLY A 90 0.78 -3.17 9.08
CA GLY A 90 0.19 -4.34 8.44
C GLY A 90 -0.10 -4.06 6.97
N ALA A 91 -0.11 -5.13 6.18
CA ALA A 91 -0.69 -5.17 4.84
C ALA A 91 -1.90 -6.10 4.86
N LYS A 92 -3.05 -5.63 4.39
CA LYS A 92 -4.33 -6.37 4.32
C LYS A 92 -5.15 -5.91 3.12
N ARG A 93 -6.06 -6.76 2.67
CA ARG A 93 -7.05 -6.45 1.63
C ARG A 93 -8.28 -5.81 2.24
N VAL A 94 -8.82 -4.81 1.54
CA VAL A 94 -10.09 -4.16 1.86
C VAL A 94 -11.22 -5.11 1.49
N ILE A 95 -12.04 -5.49 2.48
CA ILE A 95 -13.21 -6.33 2.27
C ILE A 95 -14.51 -5.51 2.37
N GLY A 96 -14.52 -4.47 3.21
CA GLY A 96 -15.67 -3.59 3.34
C GLY A 96 -15.26 -2.14 3.61
N LEU A 97 -16.01 -1.23 3.04
CA LEU A 97 -15.91 0.23 3.16
C LEU A 97 -16.98 0.76 4.13
N PRO A 98 -16.91 2.06 4.52
CA PRO A 98 -17.93 2.67 5.36
C PRO A 98 -19.36 2.38 4.88
N GLY A 99 -20.19 1.87 5.77
CA GLY A 99 -21.59 1.54 5.48
C GLY A 99 -21.85 0.11 5.01
N ASP A 100 -20.82 -0.61 4.53
CA ASP A 100 -20.96 -1.98 4.04
C ASP A 100 -21.31 -2.95 5.18
N PHE A 101 -21.99 -4.04 4.83
CA PHE A 101 -22.21 -5.17 5.72
C PHE A 101 -21.26 -6.30 5.36
N VAL A 102 -20.43 -6.70 6.32
CA VAL A 102 -19.43 -7.75 6.14
C VAL A 102 -19.74 -8.90 7.10
N CYS A 103 -19.74 -10.12 6.58
CA CYS A 103 -19.78 -11.32 7.40
C CYS A 103 -18.46 -11.46 8.16
N ARG A 104 -18.50 -11.38 9.48
CA ARG A 104 -17.34 -11.63 10.33
C ARG A 104 -17.22 -13.13 10.55
N ASP A 105 -16.40 -13.77 9.74
CA ASP A 105 -15.98 -15.15 10.01
C ASP A 105 -15.16 -15.23 11.30
N LEU A 106 -15.36 -16.33 12.04
CA LEU A 106 -14.55 -16.62 13.22
C LEU A 106 -13.07 -16.78 12.82
N PRO A 107 -12.12 -16.29 13.65
CA PRO A 107 -10.71 -16.57 13.45
C PRO A 107 -10.49 -18.09 13.37
N PHE A 108 -9.77 -18.56 12.35
CA PHE A 108 -9.51 -19.98 12.07
C PHE A 108 -10.72 -20.81 11.60
N SER A 109 -11.86 -20.19 11.29
CA SER A 109 -12.95 -20.92 10.61
C SER A 109 -12.46 -21.45 9.27
N ARG A 110 -12.79 -22.71 8.97
CA ARG A 110 -12.62 -23.32 7.64
C ARG A 110 -13.82 -23.07 6.73
N GLU A 111 -14.91 -22.57 7.30
CA GLU A 111 -16.17 -22.28 6.62
C GLU A 111 -16.41 -20.77 6.59
N VAL A 112 -16.68 -20.24 5.40
CA VAL A 112 -17.05 -18.82 5.19
C VAL A 112 -18.56 -18.72 5.37
N GLY A 113 -19.03 -17.82 6.23
CA GLY A 113 -20.46 -17.50 6.34
C GLY A 113 -21.36 -18.52 7.08
N GLY A 114 -20.80 -19.54 7.73
CA GLY A 114 -21.59 -20.55 8.47
C GLY A 114 -22.18 -20.06 9.80
N GLU A 115 -21.34 -19.46 10.64
CA GLU A 115 -21.71 -18.94 11.98
C GLU A 115 -21.28 -17.47 12.16
N GLY A 116 -21.09 -16.75 11.06
CA GLY A 116 -20.53 -15.40 11.09
C GLY A 116 -21.54 -14.34 11.52
N GLU A 117 -21.10 -13.42 12.37
CA GLU A 117 -21.87 -12.22 12.72
C GLU A 117 -21.80 -11.22 11.57
N MET A 118 -22.94 -10.72 11.09
CA MET A 118 -22.95 -9.62 10.12
C MET A 118 -22.63 -8.31 10.84
N ILE A 119 -21.53 -7.67 10.45
CA ILE A 119 -21.10 -6.39 11.01
C ILE A 119 -21.26 -5.30 9.95
N ARG A 120 -21.93 -4.22 10.33
CA ARG A 120 -21.91 -2.98 9.56
C ARG A 120 -20.61 -2.23 9.83
N VAL A 121 -19.84 -1.93 8.78
CA VAL A 121 -18.62 -1.14 8.88
C VAL A 121 -19.00 0.30 9.27
N PRO A 122 -18.50 0.83 10.40
CA PRO A 122 -18.82 2.17 10.83
C PRO A 122 -18.32 3.23 9.86
N GLU A 123 -18.93 4.41 9.89
CA GLU A 123 -18.44 5.56 9.12
C GLU A 123 -16.98 5.89 9.47
N GLY A 124 -16.19 6.21 8.44
CA GLY A 124 -14.75 6.48 8.57
C GLY A 124 -13.88 5.27 8.94
N HIS A 125 -14.43 4.05 8.94
CA HIS A 125 -13.69 2.81 9.17
C HIS A 125 -13.61 1.94 7.92
N VAL A 126 -12.68 1.00 7.93
CA VAL A 126 -12.51 0.00 6.89
C VAL A 126 -12.41 -1.39 7.51
N TYR A 127 -13.02 -2.38 6.87
CA TYR A 127 -12.86 -3.78 7.25
C TYR A 127 -11.77 -4.42 6.40
N LEU A 128 -10.72 -4.92 7.05
CA LEU A 128 -9.55 -5.48 6.40
C LEU A 128 -9.40 -6.96 6.71
N ALA A 129 -9.07 -7.78 5.71
CA ALA A 129 -8.73 -9.19 5.88
C ALA A 129 -7.45 -9.54 5.14
N GLY A 130 -6.71 -10.54 5.64
CA GLY A 130 -5.56 -11.08 4.94
C GLY A 130 -6.00 -12.18 3.97
N ASP A 131 -5.32 -12.28 2.83
CA ASP A 131 -5.59 -13.31 1.82
C ASP A 131 -5.32 -14.73 2.38
N ASN A 132 -4.42 -14.86 3.36
CA ASN A 132 -4.19 -16.11 4.08
C ASN A 132 -5.04 -16.17 5.34
N LEU A 133 -6.33 -16.49 5.18
CA LEU A 133 -7.34 -16.39 6.23
C LEU A 133 -6.93 -17.04 7.56
N PRO A 134 -6.40 -18.27 7.63
CA PRO A 134 -6.03 -18.89 8.91
C PRO A 134 -4.78 -18.27 9.57
N TRP A 135 -3.94 -17.59 8.80
CA TRP A 135 -2.66 -17.03 9.25
C TRP A 135 -2.63 -15.50 9.21
N SER A 136 -3.81 -14.90 9.33
CA SER A 136 -3.98 -13.45 9.32
C SER A 136 -4.59 -12.99 10.64
N ARG A 137 -3.93 -12.01 11.27
CA ARG A 137 -4.49 -11.20 12.34
C ARG A 137 -5.04 -9.91 11.73
N ASP A 138 -6.35 -9.80 11.66
CA ASP A 138 -7.03 -8.75 10.90
C ASP A 138 -8.34 -8.28 11.56
N SER A 139 -9.23 -7.62 10.81
CA SER A 139 -10.48 -7.08 11.36
C SER A 139 -11.39 -8.15 11.97
N ARG A 140 -11.22 -9.44 11.65
CA ARG A 140 -11.91 -10.52 12.37
C ARG A 140 -11.52 -10.60 13.84
N ASN A 141 -10.28 -10.22 14.16
CA ASN A 141 -9.75 -10.25 15.53
C ASN A 141 -10.02 -8.97 16.31
N TYR A 142 -9.83 -7.81 15.69
CA TYR A 142 -9.89 -6.50 16.37
C TYR A 142 -10.97 -5.54 15.83
N GLY A 143 -11.77 -5.96 14.86
CA GLY A 143 -12.83 -5.16 14.26
C GLY A 143 -12.37 -4.25 13.11
N PRO A 144 -13.31 -3.50 12.50
CA PRO A 144 -12.99 -2.45 11.54
C PRO A 144 -12.01 -1.43 12.13
N ILE A 145 -11.11 -0.89 11.32
CA ILE A 145 -10.12 0.10 11.77
C ILE A 145 -10.39 1.48 11.19
N PRO A 146 -10.02 2.58 11.88
CA PRO A 146 -10.14 3.92 11.32
C PRO A 146 -9.34 4.06 10.02
N MET A 147 -9.94 4.63 8.98
CA MET A 147 -9.26 4.91 7.70
C MET A 147 -8.04 5.80 7.88
N ALA A 148 -8.02 6.64 8.93
CA ALA A 148 -6.86 7.46 9.30
C ALA A 148 -5.58 6.66 9.56
N LEU A 149 -5.68 5.37 9.93
CA LEU A 149 -4.52 4.50 10.11
C LEU A 149 -3.92 4.01 8.78
N ILE A 150 -4.61 4.22 7.66
CA ILE A 150 -4.13 3.83 6.32
C ILE A 150 -3.02 4.79 5.87
N ASN A 151 -1.82 4.23 5.69
CA ASN A 151 -0.66 4.96 5.19
C ASN A 151 -0.70 5.11 3.66
N GLY A 152 -1.22 4.10 2.95
CA GLY A 152 -1.34 4.13 1.50
C GLY A 152 -1.82 2.80 0.91
N LYS A 153 -2.06 2.81 -0.40
CA LYS A 153 -2.46 1.64 -1.19
C LYS A 153 -1.22 0.94 -1.74
N ILE A 154 -1.12 -0.37 -1.58
CA ILE A 154 -0.08 -1.18 -2.20
C ILE A 154 -0.49 -1.43 -3.66
N ILE A 155 0.32 -0.95 -4.60
CA ILE A 155 0.00 -0.97 -6.03
C ILE A 155 0.82 -1.99 -6.81
N ALA A 156 2.03 -2.32 -6.38
CA ALA A 156 2.87 -3.28 -7.07
C ALA A 156 3.86 -3.96 -6.13
N ARG A 157 4.30 -5.17 -6.49
CA ARG A 157 5.53 -5.78 -6.01
C ARG A 157 6.65 -5.37 -6.95
N VAL A 158 7.74 -4.80 -6.41
CA VAL A 158 8.88 -4.29 -7.21
C VAL A 158 10.17 -5.08 -6.99
N TRP A 159 10.22 -5.92 -5.96
CA TRP A 159 11.32 -6.87 -5.75
C TRP A 159 10.78 -8.14 -5.07
N PRO A 160 11.24 -9.34 -5.45
CA PRO A 160 12.37 -9.63 -6.36
C PRO A 160 12.07 -9.39 -7.85
N LEU A 161 13.11 -9.08 -8.64
CA LEU A 161 12.97 -8.65 -10.05
C LEU A 161 12.23 -9.66 -10.95
N ASN A 162 12.34 -10.95 -10.64
CA ASN A 162 11.68 -12.03 -11.38
C ASN A 162 10.17 -12.14 -11.07
N LYS A 163 9.65 -11.30 -10.19
CA LYS A 163 8.28 -11.33 -9.69
C LYS A 163 7.62 -9.95 -9.69
N ILE A 164 8.15 -8.98 -10.42
CA ILE A 164 7.55 -7.65 -10.49
C ILE A 164 6.15 -7.76 -11.09
N GLU A 165 5.14 -7.32 -10.34
CA GLU A 165 3.75 -7.36 -10.79
C GLU A 165 2.92 -6.26 -10.13
N TRP A 166 1.89 -5.79 -10.84
CA TRP A 166 0.86 -4.94 -10.27
C TRP A 166 -0.07 -5.77 -9.38
N VAL A 167 -0.44 -5.23 -8.22
CA VAL A 167 -1.42 -5.86 -7.34
C VAL A 167 -2.79 -5.70 -7.97
N LYS A 168 -3.44 -6.83 -8.25
CA LYS A 168 -4.78 -6.88 -8.84
C LYS A 168 -5.84 -7.01 -7.75
N ASN A 169 -7.01 -6.47 -8.06
CA ASN A 169 -8.22 -6.81 -7.32
C ASN A 169 -8.62 -8.25 -7.69
N THR A 170 -8.80 -9.10 -6.68
CA THR A 170 -9.21 -10.50 -6.85
C THR A 170 -10.65 -10.76 -6.41
N LEU A 171 -11.37 -9.71 -6.00
CA LEU A 171 -12.77 -9.79 -5.61
C LEU A 171 -13.65 -9.46 -6.82
N GLU A 172 -14.69 -10.26 -7.00
CA GLU A 172 -15.71 -10.08 -8.03
C GLU A 172 -17.03 -9.72 -7.34
N GLU A 173 -17.86 -8.93 -8.02
CA GLU A 173 -19.21 -8.65 -7.55
C GLU A 173 -20.02 -9.95 -7.54
N ALA A 174 -20.77 -10.18 -6.47
CA ALA A 174 -21.64 -11.34 -6.40
C ALA A 174 -22.77 -11.18 -7.42
N ASP A 175 -22.93 -12.18 -8.29
CA ASP A 175 -24.10 -12.26 -9.14
C ASP A 175 -25.31 -12.70 -8.30
N LEU A 176 -26.17 -11.73 -7.97
CA LEU A 176 -27.37 -11.95 -7.17
C LEU A 176 -28.62 -12.17 -8.04
N SER A 177 -28.45 -12.46 -9.33
CA SER A 177 -29.56 -12.54 -10.29
C SER A 177 -30.29 -13.89 -10.36
N GLU A 178 -30.08 -14.79 -9.39
CA GLU A 178 -30.84 -16.05 -9.25
C GLU A 178 -32.12 -15.92 -8.42
#